data_AF-A0A502H113-F1
#
_entry.id   AF-A0A502H113-F1
#
_cell.length_a   1.000
_cell.length_b   1.000
_cell.length_c   1.000
_cell.angle_alpha   90.00
_cell.angle_beta   90.00
_cell.angle_gamma   90.00
#
_symmetry.space_group_name_H-M   'P 1'
#
loop_
_entity.id
_entity.type
_entity.pdbx_description
1 polymer ?
#
loop_
_entity_poly.entity_id
_entity_poly.type
_entity_poly.pdbx_seq_one_letter_code
_entity_poly.pdbx_strand_id
1 'polypeptide(L)'
;MRLFTVALLLLAAALGALPARAQLVLDGQVRDARTQRPLAYASVFLANTTFGTTTDSTGRFALAGVPGGHYEVMVSYVGYQLYQKTVDLQQSLTLAANVLPATTQLDEVVVHATKNRPADYQRFLQQFLGRSAFSRQCRIENPQDLVVYYDEQRRELTAAAPRGVRVVNQALGYRITYHNFDFKILYNASRCVFVAAPAFEALPTADAKKRRRWDENRRKAYAGSLPHFLRSVREGHLAEEGFLVQAMVVEPKSAQAQEHVAAAGDSLAAVFVPEPGLLARVYKAPLAAAQLCASAAPGAPSGRLQFADAVQVTYQGEQPDALYATDVAVARRNSQLDAAGARWQGAKNETALGRAPYDPILEVSELRLLGPPALILPNGYLANPLSVKVDGYWSFEKVGENLPLDYAPNLVK
;
A
#
# COMPACT_ATOMS: atom_id res chain seq x y z
N MET A 1 9.13 -29.84 -49.40
CA MET A 1 9.92 -30.17 -48.18
C MET A 1 10.72 -28.99 -47.63
N ARG A 2 11.42 -28.18 -48.44
CA ARG A 2 12.25 -27.05 -47.95
C ARG A 2 11.48 -25.91 -47.24
N LEU A 3 10.24 -25.61 -47.66
CA LEU A 3 9.40 -24.58 -47.01
C LEU A 3 8.86 -25.03 -45.63
N PHE A 4 8.59 -26.33 -45.46
CA PHE A 4 8.10 -26.89 -44.19
C PHE A 4 9.21 -26.91 -43.12
N THR A 5 10.45 -27.18 -43.51
CA THR A 5 11.61 -27.12 -42.61
C THR A 5 11.94 -25.70 -42.15
N VAL A 6 11.74 -24.68 -42.98
CA VAL A 6 11.95 -23.28 -42.59
C VAL A 6 10.85 -22.80 -41.64
N ALA A 7 9.59 -23.17 -41.87
CA ALA A 7 8.49 -22.87 -40.96
C ALA A 7 8.66 -23.54 -39.58
N LEU A 8 9.17 -24.77 -39.54
CA LEU A 8 9.44 -25.49 -38.29
C LEU A 8 10.62 -24.88 -37.51
N LEU A 9 11.65 -24.40 -38.20
CA LEU A 9 12.79 -23.67 -37.60
C LEU A 9 12.39 -22.29 -37.07
N LEU A 10 11.49 -21.57 -37.75
CA LEU A 10 10.95 -20.29 -37.27
C LEU A 10 10.02 -20.48 -36.07
N LEU A 11 9.24 -21.56 -36.02
CA LEU A 11 8.41 -21.90 -34.86
C LEU A 11 9.28 -22.30 -33.65
N ALA A 12 10.34 -23.08 -33.85
CA ALA A 12 11.27 -23.43 -32.77
C ALA A 12 12.06 -22.20 -32.23
N ALA A 13 12.39 -21.23 -33.09
CA ALA A 13 13.00 -19.97 -32.67
C ALA A 13 12.03 -19.06 -31.90
N ALA A 14 10.73 -19.12 -32.22
CA ALA A 14 9.69 -18.37 -31.50
C ALA A 14 9.34 -18.97 -30.12
N LEU A 15 9.56 -20.27 -29.91
CA LEU A 15 9.36 -20.93 -28.60
C LEU A 15 10.57 -20.79 -27.65
N GLY A 16 11.74 -20.37 -28.12
CA GLY A 16 12.99 -20.34 -27.35
C GLY A 16 13.24 -19.09 -26.49
N ALA A 17 12.35 -18.09 -26.51
CA ALA A 17 12.58 -16.79 -25.86
C ALA A 17 11.56 -16.44 -24.77
N LEU A 18 11.07 -17.42 -24.02
CA LEU A 18 10.44 -17.12 -22.74
C LEU A 18 11.56 -16.70 -21.76
N PRO A 19 11.57 -15.46 -21.23
CA PRO A 19 12.50 -15.12 -20.17
C PRO A 19 12.17 -15.99 -18.97
N ALA A 20 12.95 -17.05 -18.75
CA ALA A 20 12.96 -17.76 -17.49
C ALA A 20 13.47 -16.75 -16.45
N ARG A 21 12.56 -16.13 -15.71
CA ARG A 21 12.93 -15.35 -14.52
C ARG A 21 13.66 -16.32 -13.60
N ALA A 22 14.96 -16.11 -13.42
CA ALA A 22 15.77 -16.95 -12.55
C ALA A 22 15.13 -16.95 -11.16
N GLN A 23 14.60 -18.09 -10.75
CA GLN A 23 14.13 -18.31 -9.39
C GLN A 23 15.37 -18.51 -8.53
N LEU A 24 15.55 -17.64 -7.56
CA LEU A 24 16.72 -17.60 -6.69
C LEU A 24 16.44 -18.36 -5.39
N VAL A 25 17.52 -18.74 -4.72
CA VAL A 25 17.46 -19.37 -3.41
C VAL A 25 18.11 -18.44 -2.39
N LEU A 26 17.39 -18.16 -1.31
CA LEU A 26 17.93 -17.53 -0.10
C LEU A 26 18.01 -18.61 0.97
N ASP A 27 19.21 -19.12 1.23
CA ASP A 27 19.46 -20.12 2.26
C ASP A 27 20.32 -19.53 3.39
N GLY A 28 20.53 -20.28 4.46
CA GLY A 28 21.35 -19.79 5.54
C GLY A 28 21.25 -20.57 6.83
N GLN A 29 21.81 -19.97 7.87
CA GLN A 29 21.74 -20.50 9.23
C GLN A 29 21.44 -19.38 10.22
N VAL A 30 20.52 -19.66 11.14
CA VAL A 30 20.16 -18.79 12.26
C VAL A 30 20.86 -19.28 13.53
N ARG A 31 21.51 -18.36 14.23
CA ARG A 31 22.23 -18.64 15.48
C ARG A 31 21.93 -17.58 16.53
N ASP A 32 22.06 -17.97 17.78
CA ASP A 32 22.12 -17.04 18.90
C ASP A 32 23.40 -16.21 18.80
N ALA A 33 23.29 -14.89 18.76
CA ALA A 33 24.43 -13.99 18.58
C ALA A 33 25.45 -14.07 19.73
N ARG A 34 25.03 -14.45 20.96
CA ARG A 34 25.90 -14.53 22.15
C ARG A 34 26.54 -15.90 22.29
N THR A 35 25.74 -16.96 22.19
CA THR A 35 26.21 -18.34 22.44
C THR A 35 26.68 -19.05 21.18
N GLN A 36 26.40 -18.48 20.00
CA GLN A 36 26.65 -19.08 18.68
C GLN A 36 25.95 -20.42 18.46
N ARG A 37 25.01 -20.80 19.35
CA ARG A 37 24.20 -22.01 19.22
C ARG A 37 23.17 -21.84 18.10
N PRO A 38 22.89 -22.89 17.31
CA PRO A 38 21.86 -22.82 16.28
C PRO A 38 20.47 -22.62 16.90
N LEU A 39 19.63 -21.82 16.25
CA LEU A 39 18.24 -21.63 16.65
C LEU A 39 17.34 -22.47 15.76
N ALA A 40 16.84 -23.58 16.30
CA ALA A 40 15.91 -24.47 15.62
C ALA A 40 14.47 -23.92 15.67
N TYR A 41 13.68 -24.17 14.62
CA TYR A 41 12.28 -23.74 14.50
C TYR A 41 12.07 -22.22 14.56
N ALA A 42 13.09 -21.42 14.25
CA ALA A 42 12.97 -19.99 14.03
C ALA A 42 12.22 -19.73 12.72
N SER A 43 11.30 -18.77 12.72
CA SER A 43 10.60 -18.34 11.51
C SER A 43 11.48 -17.41 10.71
N VAL A 44 11.72 -17.71 9.43
CA VAL A 44 12.47 -16.90 8.48
C VAL A 44 11.56 -16.53 7.32
N PHE A 45 11.35 -15.25 7.06
CA PHE A 45 10.44 -14.79 6.02
C PHE A 45 10.91 -13.50 5.36
N LEU A 46 10.43 -13.23 4.14
CA LEU A 46 10.62 -11.96 3.46
C LEU A 46 9.40 -11.08 3.74
N ALA A 47 9.60 -9.93 4.38
CA ALA A 47 8.50 -9.05 4.78
C ALA A 47 7.65 -8.64 3.58
N ASN A 48 6.34 -8.51 3.81
CA ASN A 48 5.30 -8.24 2.83
C ASN A 48 5.11 -9.32 1.76
N THR A 49 5.73 -10.50 1.86
CA THR A 49 5.56 -11.56 0.86
C THR A 49 4.93 -12.82 1.44
N THR A 50 4.65 -13.80 0.57
CA THR A 50 4.31 -15.17 0.98
C THR A 50 5.53 -16.08 1.21
N PHE A 51 6.75 -15.59 0.96
CA PHE A 51 7.97 -16.37 1.14
C PHE A 51 8.35 -16.45 2.61
N GLY A 52 8.17 -17.63 3.20
CA GLY A 52 8.55 -17.94 4.57
C GLY A 52 8.86 -19.42 4.76
N THR A 53 9.73 -19.72 5.72
CA THR A 53 10.12 -21.06 6.12
C THR A 53 10.47 -21.06 7.61
N THR A 54 10.68 -22.25 8.18
CA THR A 54 11.28 -22.42 9.50
C THR A 54 12.68 -23.00 9.39
N THR A 55 13.51 -22.77 10.41
CA THR A 55 14.81 -23.42 10.52
C THR A 55 14.68 -24.86 11.02
N ASP A 56 15.59 -25.72 10.56
CA ASP A 56 15.70 -27.11 11.01
C ASP A 56 16.39 -27.22 12.40
N SER A 57 16.61 -28.46 12.89
CA SER A 57 17.29 -28.73 14.16
C SER A 57 18.73 -28.21 14.25
N THR A 58 19.36 -27.93 13.10
CA THR A 58 20.70 -27.35 13.00
C THR A 58 20.66 -25.83 12.78
N GLY A 59 19.47 -25.22 12.81
CA GLY A 59 19.25 -23.80 12.58
C GLY A 59 19.34 -23.40 11.11
N ARG A 60 19.39 -24.34 10.16
CA ARG A 60 19.48 -24.03 8.73
C ARG A 60 18.10 -23.80 8.12
N PHE A 61 18.03 -22.93 7.11
CA PHE A 61 16.81 -22.66 6.36
C PHE A 61 17.11 -22.53 4.86
N ALA A 62 16.07 -22.68 4.03
CA ALA A 62 16.13 -22.39 2.61
C ALA A 62 14.77 -21.87 2.11
N LEU A 63 14.81 -20.71 1.45
CA LEU A 63 13.68 -20.12 0.71
C LEU A 63 13.99 -20.26 -0.78
N ALA A 64 13.29 -21.16 -1.46
CA ALA A 64 13.44 -21.37 -2.89
C ALA A 64 12.35 -20.64 -3.68
N GLY A 65 12.60 -20.39 -4.97
CA GLY A 65 11.59 -19.80 -5.85
C GLY A 65 11.46 -18.29 -5.73
N VAL A 66 12.38 -17.62 -5.01
CA VAL A 66 12.29 -16.18 -4.75
C VAL A 66 12.65 -15.41 -6.02
N PRO A 67 11.77 -14.54 -6.55
CA PRO A 67 12.13 -13.68 -7.66
C PRO A 67 13.29 -12.76 -7.31
N GLY A 68 14.06 -12.34 -8.30
CA GLY A 68 15.06 -11.30 -8.06
C GLY A 68 14.41 -9.97 -7.64
N GLY A 69 14.96 -9.32 -6.61
CA GLY A 69 14.36 -8.11 -6.05
C GLY A 69 14.99 -7.64 -4.74
N HIS A 70 14.49 -6.51 -4.24
CA HIS A 70 14.89 -5.92 -2.96
C HIS A 70 13.92 -6.39 -1.87
N TYR A 71 14.43 -7.08 -0.86
CA TYR A 71 13.65 -7.68 0.22
C TYR A 71 14.18 -7.32 1.59
N GLU A 72 13.30 -7.38 2.59
CA GLU A 72 13.66 -7.32 4.00
C GLU A 72 13.51 -8.72 4.59
N VAL A 73 14.63 -9.37 4.91
CA VAL A 73 14.68 -10.68 5.53
C VAL A 73 14.46 -10.53 7.03
N MET A 74 13.47 -11.23 7.54
CA MET A 74 13.09 -11.22 8.95
C MET A 74 13.33 -12.59 9.58
N VAL A 75 13.88 -12.60 10.79
CA VAL A 75 13.94 -13.80 11.63
C VAL A 75 13.27 -13.56 12.97
N SER A 76 12.24 -14.35 13.26
CA SER A 76 11.48 -14.30 14.51
C SER A 76 11.64 -15.60 15.28
N TYR A 77 12.01 -15.48 16.56
CA TYR A 77 12.12 -16.61 17.47
C TYR A 77 11.76 -16.18 18.90
N VAL A 78 11.10 -17.06 19.65
CA VAL A 78 10.58 -16.73 20.99
C VAL A 78 11.73 -16.44 21.94
N GLY A 79 11.67 -15.29 22.62
CA GLY A 79 12.72 -14.84 23.54
C GLY A 79 13.89 -14.12 22.86
N TYR A 80 13.76 -13.79 21.57
CA TYR A 80 14.77 -13.09 20.78
C TYR A 80 14.19 -11.81 20.17
N GLN A 81 15.07 -10.86 19.88
CA GLN A 81 14.72 -9.65 19.13
C GLN A 81 14.41 -10.04 17.67
N LEU A 82 13.48 -9.33 17.03
CA LEU A 82 13.22 -9.51 15.61
C LEU A 82 14.47 -9.10 14.83
N TYR A 83 15.11 -10.07 14.17
CA TYR A 83 16.23 -9.78 13.28
C TYR A 83 15.70 -9.25 11.96
N GLN A 84 16.33 -8.21 11.44
CA GLN A 84 15.98 -7.55 10.19
C GLN A 84 17.24 -7.35 9.36
N LYS A 85 17.21 -7.74 8.09
CA LYS A 85 18.27 -7.44 7.14
C LYS A 85 17.72 -7.24 5.73
N THR A 86 18.02 -6.08 5.16
CA THR A 86 17.76 -5.80 3.75
C THR A 86 18.71 -6.58 2.85
N VAL A 87 18.18 -7.21 1.80
CA VAL A 87 18.94 -7.94 0.79
C VAL A 87 18.47 -7.57 -0.62
N ASP A 88 19.42 -7.34 -1.51
CA ASP A 88 19.19 -7.24 -2.96
C ASP A 88 19.49 -8.59 -3.58
N LEU A 89 18.44 -9.37 -3.84
CA LEU A 89 18.56 -10.71 -4.38
C LEU A 89 18.67 -10.63 -5.91
N GLN A 90 19.90 -10.52 -6.42
CA GLN A 90 20.20 -10.61 -7.86
C GLN A 90 20.67 -12.01 -8.27
N GLN A 91 21.17 -12.77 -7.30
CA GLN A 91 21.59 -14.16 -7.40
C GLN A 91 21.27 -14.86 -6.09
N SER A 92 21.34 -16.19 -6.06
CA SER A 92 21.17 -16.95 -4.82
C SER A 92 22.16 -16.47 -3.75
N LEU A 93 21.69 -16.38 -2.51
CA LEU A 93 22.42 -15.79 -1.40
C LEU A 93 22.35 -16.71 -0.18
N THR A 94 23.50 -16.97 0.45
CA THR A 94 23.56 -17.64 1.75
C THR A 94 23.73 -16.60 2.86
N LEU A 95 22.79 -16.56 3.80
CA LEU A 95 22.74 -15.60 4.90
C LEU A 95 23.10 -16.26 6.24
N ALA A 96 24.07 -15.67 6.94
CA ALA A 96 24.28 -15.94 8.36
C ALA A 96 23.48 -14.93 9.21
N ALA A 97 22.46 -15.40 9.91
CA ALA A 97 21.60 -14.57 10.76
C ALA A 97 21.95 -14.81 12.24
N ASN A 98 22.64 -13.85 12.85
CA ASN A 98 22.96 -13.87 14.28
C ASN A 98 21.91 -13.04 15.02
N VAL A 99 21.04 -13.70 15.78
CA VAL A 99 19.88 -13.10 16.44
C VAL A 99 20.19 -12.85 17.92
N LEU A 100 19.92 -11.63 18.40
CA LEU A 100 20.13 -11.26 19.79
C LEU A 100 18.99 -11.76 20.68
N PRO A 101 19.28 -12.36 21.85
CA PRO A 101 18.25 -12.60 22.86
C PRO A 101 17.56 -11.30 23.24
N ALA A 102 16.24 -11.36 23.44
CA ALA A 102 15.48 -10.23 23.94
C ALA A 102 15.92 -9.95 25.37
N THR A 103 16.48 -8.77 25.62
CA THR A 103 16.64 -8.26 26.97
C THR A 103 15.25 -7.84 27.46
N THR A 104 14.89 -8.25 28.67
CA THR A 104 13.60 -7.94 29.33
C THR A 104 13.48 -6.44 29.65
N GLN A 105 13.59 -5.56 28.66
CA GLN A 105 12.96 -4.25 28.72
C GLN A 105 11.61 -4.45 28.05
N LEU A 106 10.63 -4.82 28.87
CA LEU A 106 9.27 -4.43 28.56
C LEU A 106 9.34 -2.92 28.41
N ASP A 107 9.29 -2.41 27.18
CA ASP A 107 8.88 -1.02 27.00
C ASP A 107 7.63 -0.88 27.86
N GLU A 108 7.68 0.09 28.77
CA GLU A 108 6.58 0.42 29.64
C GLU A 108 5.39 0.67 28.72
N VAL A 109 4.56 -0.36 28.52
CA VAL A 109 3.24 -0.18 27.98
C VAL A 109 2.59 0.65 29.06
N VAL A 110 2.64 1.97 28.89
CA VAL A 110 2.05 2.95 29.79
C VAL A 110 0.71 2.36 30.16
N VAL A 111 0.58 1.95 31.42
CA VAL A 111 -0.59 1.22 31.88
C VAL A 111 -1.70 2.26 31.94
N HIS A 112 -2.32 2.52 30.80
CA HIS A 112 -3.50 3.34 30.73
C HIS A 112 -4.60 2.55 31.43
N ALA A 113 -5.10 3.12 32.54
CA ALA A 113 -6.19 2.53 33.33
C ALA A 113 -7.44 2.21 32.47
N THR A 114 -7.57 2.84 31.30
CA THR A 114 -8.66 2.69 30.33
C THR A 114 -8.19 2.24 28.94
N LYS A 115 -7.29 1.25 28.85
CA LYS A 115 -6.99 0.59 27.57
C LYS A 115 -8.17 -0.24 27.05
N ASN A 116 -8.22 -0.44 25.73
CA ASN A 116 -9.18 -1.28 25.01
C ASN A 116 -10.66 -0.94 25.27
N ARG A 117 -11.00 0.34 25.48
CA ARG A 117 -12.42 0.76 25.49
C ARG A 117 -13.10 0.28 24.20
N PRO A 118 -14.33 -0.25 24.24
CA PRO A 118 -15.00 -0.75 23.03
C PRO A 118 -15.03 0.26 21.89
N ALA A 119 -15.26 1.55 22.18
CA ALA A 119 -15.24 2.60 21.18
C ALA A 119 -13.86 2.81 20.53
N ASP A 120 -12.78 2.75 21.32
CA ASP A 120 -11.41 2.92 20.83
C ASP A 120 -10.99 1.72 19.99
N TYR A 121 -11.33 0.52 20.44
CA TYR A 121 -11.10 -0.71 19.69
C TYR A 121 -11.85 -0.72 18.36
N GLN A 122 -13.12 -0.29 18.33
CA GLN A 122 -13.89 -0.18 17.09
C GLN A 122 -13.31 0.88 16.14
N ARG A 123 -12.88 2.04 16.65
CA ARG A 123 -12.16 3.03 15.84
C ARG A 123 -10.89 2.42 15.23
N PHE A 124 -10.13 1.69 16.03
CA PHE A 124 -8.93 1.01 15.55
C PHE A 124 -9.26 0.01 14.44
N LEU A 125 -10.24 -0.88 14.64
CA LEU A 125 -10.64 -1.85 13.61
C LEU A 125 -11.04 -1.17 12.29
N GLN A 126 -11.85 -0.11 12.36
CA GLN A 126 -12.29 0.62 11.16
C GLN A 126 -11.11 1.25 10.41
N GLN A 127 -10.11 1.76 11.13
CA GLN A 127 -8.97 2.46 10.54
C GLN A 127 -7.85 1.52 10.11
N PHE A 128 -7.69 0.39 10.79
CA PHE A 128 -6.68 -0.62 10.51
C PHE A 128 -7.15 -1.64 9.46
N LEU A 129 -8.31 -2.27 9.67
CA LEU A 129 -8.86 -3.27 8.73
C LEU A 129 -9.53 -2.61 7.51
N GLY A 130 -10.10 -1.42 7.69
CA GLY A 130 -10.90 -0.73 6.69
C GLY A 130 -12.39 -1.03 6.80
N ARG A 131 -13.16 -0.57 5.81
CA ARG A 131 -14.63 -0.65 5.80
C ARG A 131 -15.22 -1.27 4.53
N SER A 132 -14.38 -1.66 3.56
CA SER A 132 -14.81 -2.20 2.27
C SER A 132 -15.51 -3.56 2.41
N ALA A 133 -16.01 -4.08 1.30
CA ALA A 133 -16.53 -5.44 1.22
C ALA A 133 -15.50 -6.51 1.61
N PHE A 134 -14.20 -6.28 1.38
CA PHE A 134 -13.13 -7.19 1.78
C PHE A 134 -12.77 -7.03 3.27
N SER A 135 -12.66 -5.79 3.76
CA SER A 135 -12.38 -5.50 5.17
C SER A 135 -13.40 -6.15 6.11
N ARG A 136 -14.68 -6.20 5.73
CA ARG A 136 -15.75 -6.85 6.52
C ARG A 136 -15.55 -8.36 6.72
N GLN A 137 -14.68 -8.98 5.93
CA GLN A 137 -14.32 -10.40 6.02
C GLN A 137 -12.95 -10.61 6.71
N CYS A 138 -12.38 -9.54 7.26
CA CYS A 138 -11.19 -9.58 8.10
C CYS A 138 -11.54 -9.77 9.57
N ARG A 139 -10.69 -10.50 10.30
CA ARG A 139 -10.74 -10.58 11.76
C ARG A 139 -9.35 -10.65 12.35
N ILE A 140 -9.18 -10.11 13.56
CA ILE A 140 -7.96 -10.30 14.36
C ILE A 140 -8.10 -11.61 15.13
N GLU A 141 -7.11 -12.51 15.01
CA GLU A 141 -7.12 -13.82 15.70
C GLU A 141 -6.60 -13.75 17.14
N ASN A 142 -5.81 -12.73 17.48
CA ASN A 142 -5.21 -12.56 18.81
C ASN A 142 -5.53 -11.18 19.43
N PRO A 143 -6.82 -10.81 19.58
CA PRO A 143 -7.21 -9.50 20.10
C PRO A 143 -6.69 -9.23 21.53
N GLN A 144 -6.43 -10.27 22.31
CA GLN A 144 -5.86 -10.19 23.66
C GLN A 144 -4.43 -9.66 23.71
N ASP A 145 -3.67 -9.78 22.61
CA ASP A 145 -2.29 -9.27 22.52
C ASP A 145 -2.26 -7.79 22.07
N LEU A 146 -3.41 -7.20 21.77
CA LEU A 146 -3.54 -5.83 21.30
C LEU A 146 -3.91 -4.88 22.44
N VAL A 147 -3.21 -3.75 22.50
CA VAL A 147 -3.51 -2.63 23.39
C VAL A 147 -3.86 -1.42 22.52
N VAL A 148 -5.10 -0.94 22.64
CA VAL A 148 -5.64 0.22 21.93
C VAL A 148 -6.05 1.28 22.93
N TYR A 149 -5.71 2.54 22.68
CA TYR A 149 -6.10 3.66 23.52
C TYR A 149 -6.29 4.92 22.68
N TYR A 150 -7.25 5.76 23.05
CA TYR A 150 -7.47 7.07 22.43
C TYR A 150 -7.23 8.18 23.46
N ASP A 151 -6.27 9.05 23.16
CA ASP A 151 -6.01 10.28 23.89
C ASP A 151 -6.95 11.39 23.38
N GLU A 152 -7.89 11.81 24.22
CA GLU A 152 -8.87 12.84 23.87
C GLU A 152 -8.26 14.24 23.73
N GLN A 153 -7.22 14.55 24.51
CA GLN A 153 -6.56 15.86 24.48
C GLN A 153 -5.72 16.03 23.22
N ARG A 154 -4.93 15.00 22.89
CA ARG A 154 -4.08 14.98 21.69
C ARG A 154 -4.86 14.65 20.42
N ARG A 155 -6.07 14.10 20.58
CA ARG A 155 -6.87 13.49 19.50
C ARG A 155 -6.03 12.48 18.73
N GLU A 156 -5.50 11.52 19.48
CA GLU A 156 -4.59 10.49 18.99
C GLU A 156 -5.13 9.09 19.31
N LEU A 157 -5.26 8.23 18.30
CA LEU A 157 -5.56 6.81 18.50
C LEU A 157 -4.29 6.00 18.34
N THR A 158 -3.93 5.23 19.35
CA THR A 158 -2.72 4.40 19.35
C THR A 158 -3.09 2.94 19.56
N ALA A 159 -2.45 2.05 18.80
CA ALA A 159 -2.54 0.61 18.97
C ALA A 159 -1.15 -0.02 18.90
N ALA A 160 -0.84 -0.87 19.87
CA ALA A 160 0.41 -1.60 19.96
C ALA A 160 0.15 -3.09 20.22
N ALA A 161 0.96 -3.96 19.61
CA ALA A 161 0.91 -5.40 19.83
C ALA A 161 2.35 -5.93 19.98
N PRO A 162 2.91 -5.99 21.20
CA PRO A 162 4.28 -6.43 21.42
C PRO A 162 4.58 -7.85 20.91
N ARG A 163 3.55 -8.71 20.85
CA ARG A 163 3.63 -10.07 20.30
C ARG A 163 3.19 -10.16 18.82
N GLY A 164 2.97 -9.02 18.18
CA GLY A 164 2.40 -8.91 16.85
C GLY A 164 0.89 -9.13 16.82
N VAL A 165 0.28 -8.80 15.68
CA VAL A 165 -1.15 -8.99 15.43
C VAL A 165 -1.37 -9.88 14.21
N ARG A 166 -2.27 -10.86 14.33
CA ARG A 166 -2.64 -11.78 13.25
C ARG A 166 -4.00 -11.40 12.71
N VAL A 167 -4.06 -11.09 11.43
CA VAL A 167 -5.29 -10.77 10.70
C VAL A 167 -5.58 -11.92 9.73
N VAL A 168 -6.78 -12.48 9.80
CA VAL A 168 -7.28 -13.40 8.79
C VAL A 168 -8.24 -12.67 7.88
N ASN A 169 -7.91 -12.63 6.59
CA ASN A 169 -8.73 -12.11 5.52
C ASN A 169 -9.40 -13.27 4.76
N GLN A 170 -10.67 -13.54 5.07
CA GLN A 170 -11.42 -14.61 4.39
C GLN A 170 -11.78 -14.27 2.95
N ALA A 171 -11.82 -12.98 2.59
CA ALA A 171 -12.12 -12.53 1.22
C ALA A 171 -10.97 -12.82 0.27
N LEU A 172 -9.73 -12.55 0.70
CA LEU A 172 -8.52 -12.74 -0.10
C LEU A 172 -7.81 -14.07 0.18
N GLY A 173 -8.26 -14.83 1.18
CA GLY A 173 -7.67 -16.14 1.49
C GLY A 173 -6.26 -16.04 2.06
N TYR A 174 -6.00 -15.05 2.90
CA TYR A 174 -4.70 -14.86 3.56
C TYR A 174 -4.84 -14.77 5.08
N ARG A 175 -3.83 -15.27 5.78
CA ARG A 175 -3.46 -14.85 7.13
C ARG A 175 -2.27 -13.92 7.02
N ILE A 176 -2.32 -12.78 7.69
CA ILE A 176 -1.23 -11.79 7.73
C ILE A 176 -0.80 -11.66 9.18
N THR A 177 0.48 -11.94 9.46
CA THR A 177 1.08 -11.73 10.78
C THR A 177 1.94 -10.47 10.74
N TYR A 178 1.54 -9.45 11.50
CA TYR A 178 2.28 -8.20 11.60
C TYR A 178 3.23 -8.24 12.80
N HIS A 179 4.53 -8.33 12.53
CA HIS A 179 5.59 -8.19 13.53
C HIS A 179 5.96 -6.71 13.72
N ASN A 180 6.54 -6.36 14.89
CA ASN A 180 6.88 -4.98 15.26
C ASN A 180 5.74 -3.98 15.00
N PHE A 181 4.55 -4.30 15.50
CA PHE A 181 3.32 -3.56 15.22
C PHE A 181 3.21 -2.28 16.07
N ASP A 182 3.32 -1.13 15.41
CA ASP A 182 3.01 0.21 15.95
C ASP A 182 2.04 0.92 14.99
N PHE A 183 0.90 1.36 15.53
CA PHE A 183 -0.14 2.05 14.76
C PHE A 183 -0.63 3.29 15.50
N LYS A 184 -0.64 4.43 14.80
CA LYS A 184 -1.08 5.72 15.34
C LYS A 184 -1.93 6.48 14.34
N ILE A 185 -2.95 7.18 14.82
CA ILE A 185 -3.73 8.16 14.04
C ILE A 185 -3.73 9.48 14.79
N LEU A 186 -3.18 10.50 14.15
CA LEU A 186 -3.16 11.87 14.62
C LEU A 186 -4.31 12.61 13.93
N TYR A 187 -5.49 12.70 14.56
CA TYR A 187 -6.67 13.29 13.92
C TYR A 187 -6.50 14.78 13.65
N ASN A 188 -5.77 15.51 14.51
CA ASN A 188 -5.48 16.92 14.29
C ASN A 188 -4.64 17.17 13.04
N ALA A 189 -3.74 16.25 12.71
CA ALA A 189 -2.88 16.33 11.52
C ALA A 189 -3.47 15.58 10.31
N SER A 190 -4.60 14.87 10.47
CA SER A 190 -5.14 13.93 9.48
C SER A 190 -4.10 12.93 8.98
N ARG A 191 -3.28 12.38 9.90
CA ARG A 191 -2.20 11.45 9.57
C ARG A 191 -2.41 10.09 10.23
N CYS A 192 -2.17 9.03 9.47
CA CYS A 192 -2.02 7.67 9.99
C CYS A 192 -0.56 7.26 9.82
N VAL A 193 0.04 6.75 10.90
CA VAL A 193 1.37 6.14 10.91
C VAL A 193 1.17 4.68 11.25
N PHE A 194 1.62 3.81 10.36
CA PHE A 194 1.52 2.36 10.55
C PHE A 194 2.86 1.74 10.17
N VAL A 195 3.53 1.14 11.15
CA VAL A 195 4.81 0.47 10.97
C VAL A 195 4.64 -0.97 11.43
N ALA A 196 4.95 -1.91 10.53
CA ALA A 196 4.98 -3.33 10.82
C ALA A 196 5.73 -4.09 9.73
N ALA A 197 6.20 -5.29 10.06
CA ALA A 197 6.73 -6.27 9.12
C ALA A 197 5.71 -7.40 8.93
N PRO A 198 4.86 -7.34 7.88
CA PRO A 198 3.87 -8.39 7.63
C PRO A 198 4.50 -9.65 7.03
N ALA A 199 4.01 -10.80 7.46
CA ALA A 199 4.24 -12.10 6.82
C ALA A 199 2.90 -12.65 6.33
N PHE A 200 2.81 -12.99 5.04
CA PHE A 200 1.59 -13.54 4.46
C PHE A 200 1.64 -15.07 4.40
N GLU A 201 0.53 -15.70 4.74
CA GLU A 201 0.30 -17.13 4.61
C GLU A 201 -1.01 -17.34 3.85
N ALA A 202 -1.00 -18.12 2.77
CA ALA A 202 -2.21 -18.49 2.08
C ALA A 202 -3.05 -19.44 2.94
N LEU A 203 -4.35 -19.15 3.09
CA LEU A 203 -5.24 -20.04 3.83
C LEU A 203 -5.44 -21.35 3.04
N PRO A 204 -5.36 -22.53 3.69
CA PRO A 204 -5.59 -23.79 3.01
C PRO A 204 -7.07 -23.94 2.65
N THR A 205 -7.35 -24.50 1.47
CA THR A 205 -8.69 -24.96 1.12
C THR A 205 -8.67 -26.03 0.03
N ALA A 206 -9.45 -27.09 0.20
CA ALA A 206 -9.69 -28.09 -0.85
C ALA A 206 -10.75 -27.62 -1.86
N ASP A 207 -11.61 -26.67 -1.48
CA ASP A 207 -12.72 -26.19 -2.29
C ASP A 207 -12.23 -25.36 -3.49
N ALA A 208 -12.44 -25.88 -4.70
CA ALA A 208 -12.07 -25.21 -5.95
C ALA A 208 -12.87 -23.92 -6.19
N LYS A 209 -14.14 -23.84 -5.76
CA LYS A 209 -14.95 -22.61 -5.90
C LYS A 209 -14.41 -21.53 -4.97
N LYS A 210 -14.04 -21.91 -3.74
CA LYS A 210 -13.43 -20.97 -2.79
C LYS A 210 -12.10 -20.42 -3.31
N ARG A 211 -11.25 -21.27 -3.89
CA ARG A 211 -9.98 -20.83 -4.53
C ARG A 211 -10.23 -19.85 -5.67
N ARG A 212 -11.12 -20.19 -6.62
CA ARG A 212 -11.46 -19.28 -7.73
C ARG A 212 -11.95 -17.92 -7.24
N ARG A 213 -12.83 -17.90 -6.23
CA ARG A 213 -13.30 -16.65 -5.62
C ARG A 213 -12.16 -15.85 -4.99
N TRP A 214 -11.21 -16.50 -4.32
CA TRP A 214 -10.03 -15.80 -3.79
C TRP A 214 -9.19 -15.21 -4.91
N ASP A 215 -8.95 -15.95 -6.00
CA ASP A 215 -8.17 -15.44 -7.13
C ASP A 215 -8.87 -14.26 -7.82
N GLU A 216 -10.20 -14.33 -7.99
CA GLU A 216 -11.02 -13.22 -8.50
C GLU A 216 -10.93 -11.99 -7.57
N ASN A 217 -11.09 -12.19 -6.26
CA ASN A 217 -11.02 -11.11 -5.29
C ASN A 217 -9.62 -10.49 -5.19
N ARG A 218 -8.55 -11.29 -5.29
CA ARG A 218 -7.17 -10.80 -5.31
C ARG A 218 -6.88 -10.00 -6.58
N ARG A 219 -7.38 -10.45 -7.73
CA ARG A 219 -7.30 -9.68 -8.99
C ARG A 219 -8.02 -8.34 -8.83
N LYS A 220 -9.21 -8.35 -8.26
CA LYS A 220 -10.00 -7.14 -7.96
C LYS A 220 -9.29 -6.20 -6.98
N ALA A 221 -8.73 -6.71 -5.88
CA ALA A 221 -7.97 -5.91 -4.93
C ALA A 221 -6.67 -5.32 -5.52
N TYR A 222 -6.12 -5.95 -6.57
CA TYR A 222 -4.94 -5.44 -7.25
C TYR A 222 -5.29 -4.38 -8.32
N ALA A 223 -6.35 -4.60 -9.09
CA ALA A 223 -6.87 -3.63 -10.06
C ALA A 223 -7.08 -2.25 -9.37
N GLY A 224 -6.66 -1.16 -10.02
CA GLY A 224 -6.73 0.19 -9.45
C GLY A 224 -5.82 0.53 -8.26
N SER A 225 -5.25 -0.47 -7.56
CA SER A 225 -4.42 -0.25 -6.37
C SER A 225 -3.13 0.56 -6.62
N LEU A 226 -2.57 1.15 -5.56
CA LEU A 226 -1.30 1.89 -5.66
C LEU A 226 -0.14 1.04 -6.24
N PRO A 227 0.07 -0.22 -5.84
CA PRO A 227 1.10 -1.07 -6.46
C PRO A 227 0.86 -1.33 -7.95
N HIS A 228 -0.40 -1.46 -8.37
CA HIS A 228 -0.74 -1.58 -9.78
C HIS A 228 -0.39 -0.29 -10.53
N PHE A 229 -0.82 0.86 -10.03
CA PHE A 229 -0.46 2.16 -10.61
C PHE A 229 1.05 2.35 -10.76
N LEU A 230 1.83 2.13 -9.69
CA LEU A 230 3.27 2.32 -9.70
C LEU A 230 3.97 1.37 -10.69
N ARG A 231 3.47 0.14 -10.84
CA ARG A 231 3.96 -0.80 -11.85
C ARG A 231 3.67 -0.30 -13.25
N SER A 232 2.44 0.15 -13.53
CA SER A 232 2.05 0.69 -14.83
C SER A 232 2.81 1.97 -15.19
N VAL A 233 3.10 2.84 -14.20
CA VAL A 233 3.99 4.01 -14.37
C VAL A 233 5.39 3.56 -14.79
N ARG A 234 5.98 2.59 -14.09
CA ARG A 234 7.34 2.12 -14.36
C ARG A 234 7.46 1.41 -15.71
N GLU A 235 6.47 0.59 -16.05
CA GLU A 235 6.47 -0.24 -17.26
C GLU A 235 6.00 0.51 -18.50
N GLY A 236 5.40 1.70 -18.35
CA GLY A 236 4.96 2.52 -19.47
C GLY A 236 3.52 2.27 -19.93
N HIS A 237 2.74 1.45 -19.21
CA HIS A 237 1.43 0.95 -19.65
C HIS A 237 0.23 1.64 -18.95
N LEU A 238 0.37 2.86 -18.44
CA LEU A 238 -0.70 3.55 -17.68
C LEU A 238 -2.08 3.53 -18.34
N ALA A 239 -2.16 4.02 -19.59
CA ALA A 239 -3.44 4.15 -20.28
C ALA A 239 -4.03 2.78 -20.65
N GLU A 240 -3.19 1.82 -21.04
CA GLU A 240 -3.58 0.44 -21.38
C GLU A 240 -4.14 -0.29 -20.16
N GLU A 241 -3.56 -0.04 -18.99
CA GLU A 241 -4.01 -0.57 -17.70
C GLU A 241 -5.19 0.23 -17.09
N GLY A 242 -5.75 1.21 -17.81
CA GLY A 242 -6.95 1.93 -17.41
C GLY A 242 -6.75 3.10 -16.44
N PHE A 243 -5.53 3.63 -16.34
CA PHE A 243 -5.22 4.81 -15.55
C PHE A 243 -5.24 6.10 -16.37
N LEU A 244 -5.96 7.10 -15.85
CA LEU A 244 -5.94 8.48 -16.29
C LEU A 244 -5.25 9.32 -15.23
N VAL A 245 -4.12 9.96 -15.58
CA VAL A 245 -3.35 10.79 -14.65
C VAL A 245 -3.34 12.24 -15.10
N GLN A 246 -3.61 13.17 -14.20
CA GLN A 246 -3.63 14.60 -14.50
C GLN A 246 -2.87 15.39 -13.44
N ALA A 247 -2.05 16.34 -13.88
CA ALA A 247 -1.39 17.27 -12.97
C ALA A 247 -2.44 18.13 -12.25
N MET A 248 -2.30 18.31 -10.95
CA MET A 248 -3.09 19.24 -10.17
C MET A 248 -2.26 20.51 -9.96
N VAL A 249 -2.63 21.58 -10.67
CA VAL A 249 -2.08 22.91 -10.41
C VAL A 249 -2.95 23.58 -9.35
N VAL A 250 -2.35 24.27 -8.39
CA VAL A 250 -3.07 25.13 -7.44
C VAL A 250 -3.06 26.55 -7.98
N GLU A 251 -4.13 26.99 -8.65
CA GLU A 251 -4.28 28.40 -9.01
C GLU A 251 -5.09 29.17 -7.95
N PRO A 252 -4.55 30.28 -7.40
CA PRO A 252 -5.28 31.13 -6.48
C PRO A 252 -6.51 31.75 -7.14
N LYS A 253 -7.67 31.62 -6.48
CA LYS A 253 -8.98 32.11 -6.97
C LYS A 253 -9.24 33.60 -6.70
N SER A 254 -8.40 34.27 -5.91
CA SER A 254 -8.56 35.71 -5.59
C SER A 254 -7.33 36.50 -6.02
N ALA A 255 -7.53 37.77 -6.42
CA ALA A 255 -6.46 38.70 -6.77
C ALA A 255 -5.45 38.86 -5.62
N GLN A 256 -5.93 38.84 -4.38
CA GLN A 256 -5.10 38.94 -3.18
C GLN A 256 -4.21 37.71 -2.96
N ALA A 257 -4.71 36.50 -3.28
CA ALA A 257 -3.92 35.28 -3.24
C ALA A 257 -2.94 35.19 -4.43
N GLN A 258 -3.29 35.75 -5.59
CA GLN A 258 -2.40 35.90 -6.75
C GLN A 258 -1.23 36.85 -6.43
N GLU A 259 -1.49 38.00 -5.79
CA GLU A 259 -0.46 38.95 -5.35
C GLU A 259 0.46 38.36 -4.27
N HIS A 260 -0.09 37.65 -3.28
CA HIS A 260 0.72 36.98 -2.25
C HIS A 260 1.64 35.90 -2.84
N VAL A 261 1.15 35.12 -3.81
CA VAL A 261 1.96 34.12 -4.52
C VAL A 261 3.05 34.79 -5.36
N ALA A 262 2.73 35.91 -6.04
CA ALA A 262 3.70 36.67 -6.82
C ALA A 262 4.80 37.31 -5.94
N ALA A 263 4.47 37.73 -4.72
CA ALA A 263 5.42 38.32 -3.77
C ALA A 263 6.35 37.29 -3.09
N ALA A 264 5.97 36.01 -3.02
CA ALA A 264 6.73 34.96 -2.36
C ALA A 264 7.92 34.42 -3.20
N GLY A 265 7.96 34.69 -4.50
CA GLY A 265 9.02 34.21 -5.40
C GLY A 265 9.22 32.69 -5.33
N ASP A 266 10.48 32.23 -5.39
CA ASP A 266 10.83 30.79 -5.42
C ASP A 266 10.73 30.06 -4.07
N SER A 267 10.37 30.75 -2.97
CA SER A 267 10.34 30.14 -1.63
C SER A 267 8.92 29.87 -1.15
N LEU A 268 8.33 28.77 -1.65
CA LEU A 268 6.99 28.28 -1.26
C LEU A 268 6.92 27.67 0.15
N ALA A 269 8.01 27.73 0.93
CA ALA A 269 8.07 27.17 2.28
C ALA A 269 7.55 28.12 3.39
N ALA A 270 7.38 29.42 3.10
CA ALA A 270 7.18 30.42 4.16
C ALA A 270 5.71 30.73 4.51
N VAL A 271 4.71 30.30 3.73
CA VAL A 271 3.30 30.60 4.05
C VAL A 271 2.39 29.43 3.65
N PHE A 272 2.18 28.49 4.58
CA PHE A 272 1.09 27.52 4.50
C PHE A 272 0.19 27.65 5.73
N VAL A 273 -0.70 28.65 5.69
CA VAL A 273 -1.99 28.57 6.37
C VAL A 273 -3.03 28.65 5.25
N PRO A 274 -3.71 27.56 4.87
CA PRO A 274 -4.68 27.61 3.81
C PRO A 274 -5.93 28.37 4.28
N GLU A 275 -6.18 29.52 3.67
CA GLU A 275 -7.52 30.11 3.60
C GLU A 275 -8.46 29.14 2.87
N PRO A 276 -9.71 28.95 3.33
CA PRO A 276 -10.71 28.16 2.62
C PRO A 276 -11.02 28.80 1.24
N GLY A 277 -10.62 28.14 0.15
CA GLY A 277 -10.99 28.60 -1.21
C GLY A 277 -9.89 28.51 -2.28
N LEU A 278 -8.67 28.13 -1.89
CA LEU A 278 -7.45 28.23 -2.73
C LEU A 278 -7.13 26.97 -3.57
N LEU A 279 -8.12 26.20 -4.03
CA LEU A 279 -7.89 25.08 -4.96
C LEU A 279 -8.70 25.29 -6.25
N ALA A 280 -8.06 25.74 -7.32
CA ALA A 280 -8.57 25.56 -8.67
C ALA A 280 -7.91 24.30 -9.26
N ARG A 281 -8.68 23.22 -9.44
CA ARG A 281 -8.18 22.00 -10.10
C ARG A 281 -8.08 22.27 -11.60
N VAL A 282 -6.92 22.72 -12.08
CA VAL A 282 -6.69 22.81 -13.53
C VAL A 282 -6.29 21.43 -14.03
N TYR A 283 -7.26 20.68 -14.56
CA TYR A 283 -7.02 19.39 -15.19
C TYR A 283 -6.34 19.62 -16.54
N LYS A 284 -5.01 19.43 -16.60
CA LYS A 284 -4.26 19.41 -17.87
C LYS A 284 -4.60 18.15 -18.68
N ALA A 285 -4.09 18.10 -19.91
CA ALA A 285 -4.10 16.87 -20.71
C ALA A 285 -3.51 15.68 -19.90
N PRO A 286 -3.97 14.44 -20.17
CA PRO A 286 -3.46 13.25 -19.51
C PRO A 286 -1.93 13.16 -19.56
N LEU A 287 -1.29 12.84 -18.44
CA LEU A 287 0.16 12.62 -18.35
C LEU A 287 0.50 11.20 -18.80
N ALA A 288 1.54 11.09 -19.64
CA ALA A 288 2.14 9.81 -20.00
C ALA A 288 3.06 9.27 -18.89
N ALA A 289 3.28 7.96 -18.87
CA ALA A 289 4.16 7.30 -17.89
C ALA A 289 5.60 7.87 -17.90
N ALA A 290 6.14 8.18 -19.07
CA ALA A 290 7.46 8.79 -19.22
C ALA A 290 7.59 10.18 -18.56
N GLN A 291 6.47 10.91 -18.39
CA GLN A 291 6.46 12.19 -17.70
C GLN A 291 6.44 12.02 -16.17
N LEU A 292 5.97 10.87 -15.69
CA LEU A 292 5.85 10.55 -14.26
C LEU A 292 7.03 9.75 -13.74
N CYS A 293 7.80 9.10 -14.61
CA CYS A 293 8.91 8.25 -14.22
C CYS A 293 10.15 8.49 -15.08
N ALA A 294 11.21 8.99 -14.46
CA ALA A 294 12.53 8.89 -15.05
C ALA A 294 13.02 7.44 -14.92
N SER A 295 13.32 6.80 -16.04
CA SER A 295 14.08 5.56 -16.01
C SER A 295 15.44 5.82 -15.37
N ALA A 296 15.86 4.99 -14.42
CA ALA A 296 17.18 5.15 -13.80
C ALA A 296 18.33 4.91 -14.81
N ALA A 297 18.04 4.18 -15.91
CA ALA A 297 18.81 4.00 -17.15
C ALA A 297 18.05 2.99 -18.05
N PRO A 298 18.27 2.93 -19.38
CA PRO A 298 17.72 1.85 -20.21
C PRO A 298 18.08 0.47 -19.63
N GLY A 299 17.09 -0.35 -19.29
CA GLY A 299 17.27 -1.67 -18.68
C GLY A 299 17.40 -1.70 -17.14
N ALA A 300 17.28 -0.56 -16.46
CA ALA A 300 17.31 -0.53 -15.00
C ALA A 300 16.05 -1.19 -14.39
N PRO A 301 16.20 -2.05 -13.36
CA PRO A 301 15.07 -2.77 -12.76
C PRO A 301 14.09 -1.85 -11.99
N SER A 302 14.54 -0.65 -11.62
CA SER A 302 13.80 0.33 -10.81
C SER A 302 13.63 1.66 -11.55
N GLY A 303 12.50 2.35 -11.29
CA GLY A 303 12.17 3.66 -11.85
C GLY A 303 12.11 4.77 -10.79
N ARG A 304 12.26 6.04 -11.17
CA ARG A 304 12.12 7.18 -10.24
C ARG A 304 10.85 7.97 -10.53
N LEU A 305 9.87 7.83 -9.65
CA LEU A 305 8.62 8.60 -9.68
C LEU A 305 8.91 10.08 -9.43
N GLN A 306 8.49 10.95 -10.35
CA GLN A 306 8.76 12.39 -10.32
C GLN A 306 7.59 13.19 -10.90
N PHE A 307 7.22 14.27 -10.21
CA PHE A 307 6.30 15.32 -10.67
C PHE A 307 6.39 16.50 -9.69
N ALA A 308 6.05 17.71 -10.14
CA ALA A 308 6.30 18.94 -9.38
C ALA A 308 5.34 19.14 -8.20
N ASP A 309 4.03 18.97 -8.44
CA ASP A 309 2.98 19.24 -7.45
C ASP A 309 2.29 17.94 -6.99
N ALA A 310 0.96 17.90 -7.04
CA ALA A 310 0.18 16.69 -6.86
C ALA A 310 -0.33 16.19 -8.21
N VAL A 311 -0.59 14.90 -8.30
CA VAL A 311 -1.29 14.30 -9.44
C VAL A 311 -2.59 13.68 -8.97
N GLN A 312 -3.64 13.87 -9.76
CA GLN A 312 -4.85 13.09 -9.64
C GLN A 312 -4.71 11.84 -10.49
N VAL A 313 -5.05 10.69 -9.91
CA VAL A 313 -5.07 9.40 -10.59
C VAL A 313 -6.50 8.89 -10.56
N THR A 314 -7.05 8.63 -11.73
CA THR A 314 -8.37 8.00 -11.90
C THR A 314 -8.18 6.63 -12.50
N TYR A 315 -8.69 5.60 -11.84
CA TYR A 315 -8.77 4.25 -12.40
C TYR A 315 -10.16 4.01 -12.99
N GLN A 316 -10.19 3.52 -14.22
CA GLN A 316 -11.42 3.33 -15.01
C GLN A 316 -11.71 1.85 -15.31
N GLY A 317 -10.83 0.94 -14.89
CA GLY A 317 -10.94 -0.49 -15.22
C GLY A 317 -11.99 -1.24 -14.41
N GLU A 318 -12.30 -0.80 -13.19
CA GLU A 318 -13.33 -1.40 -12.35
C GLU A 318 -14.19 -0.32 -11.65
N GLN A 319 -15.34 -0.74 -11.12
CA GLN A 319 -16.19 0.11 -10.28
C GLN A 319 -15.66 0.11 -8.84
N PRO A 320 -15.65 1.27 -8.17
CA PRO A 320 -15.20 1.36 -6.79
C PRO A 320 -16.05 0.50 -5.85
N ASP A 321 -15.51 0.23 -4.66
CA ASP A 321 -16.31 -0.32 -3.56
C ASP A 321 -17.58 0.51 -3.31
N ALA A 322 -18.71 -0.18 -3.08
CA ALA A 322 -20.01 0.47 -2.92
C ALA A 322 -20.07 1.44 -1.74
N LEU A 323 -19.30 1.17 -0.66
CA LEU A 323 -19.24 2.08 0.47
C LEU A 323 -18.48 3.36 0.09
N TYR A 324 -17.38 3.23 -0.65
CA TYR A 324 -16.67 4.40 -1.17
C TYR A 324 -17.58 5.25 -2.07
N ALA A 325 -18.30 4.60 -3.00
CA ALA A 325 -19.25 5.30 -3.86
C ALA A 325 -20.33 6.03 -3.06
N THR A 326 -20.83 5.41 -1.99
CA THR A 326 -21.82 6.02 -1.09
C THR A 326 -21.24 7.23 -0.35
N ASP A 327 -20.05 7.09 0.23
CA ASP A 327 -19.37 8.17 0.97
C ASP A 327 -19.11 9.39 0.05
N VAL A 328 -18.67 9.14 -1.18
CA VAL A 328 -18.45 10.19 -2.18
C VAL A 328 -19.77 10.84 -2.62
N ALA A 329 -20.83 10.06 -2.83
CA ALA A 329 -22.14 10.59 -3.20
C ALA A 329 -22.71 11.51 -2.10
N VAL A 330 -22.58 11.10 -0.83
CA VAL A 330 -22.99 11.90 0.32
C VAL A 330 -22.15 13.17 0.42
N ALA A 331 -20.83 13.09 0.25
CA ALA A 331 -19.95 14.24 0.27
C ALA A 331 -20.31 15.25 -0.84
N ARG A 332 -20.51 14.78 -2.09
CA ARG A 332 -20.94 15.62 -3.22
C ARG A 332 -22.26 16.34 -2.93
N ARG A 333 -23.25 15.62 -2.40
CA ARG A 333 -24.55 16.18 -2.03
C ARG A 333 -24.40 17.25 -0.95
N ASN A 334 -23.63 16.99 0.10
CA ASN A 334 -23.43 17.95 1.20
C ASN A 334 -22.72 19.21 0.69
N SER A 335 -21.68 19.08 -0.15
CA SER A 335 -21.01 20.25 -0.75
C SER A 335 -21.95 21.09 -1.64
N GLN A 336 -22.89 20.46 -2.35
CA GLN A 336 -23.91 21.19 -3.11
C GLN A 336 -24.89 21.93 -2.19
N LEU A 337 -25.30 21.30 -1.08
CA LEU A 337 -26.15 21.94 -0.07
C LEU A 337 -25.42 23.11 0.60
N ASP A 338 -24.13 23.00 0.90
CA ASP A 338 -23.35 24.09 1.48
C ASP A 338 -23.19 25.25 0.48
N ALA A 339 -22.91 24.96 -0.79
CA ALA A 339 -22.83 25.96 -1.85
C ALA A 339 -24.19 26.63 -2.14
N ALA A 340 -25.29 25.89 -2.02
CA ALA A 340 -26.63 26.43 -2.05
C ALA A 340 -26.88 27.29 -0.79
N GLY A 341 -26.65 26.79 0.42
CA GLY A 341 -26.81 27.54 1.66
C GLY A 341 -26.05 28.88 1.67
N ALA A 342 -24.82 28.90 1.14
CA ALA A 342 -24.03 30.12 0.96
C ALA A 342 -24.63 31.11 -0.06
N ARG A 343 -25.35 30.62 -1.08
CA ARG A 343 -26.12 31.44 -2.04
C ARG A 343 -27.48 31.90 -1.49
N TRP A 344 -27.97 31.28 -0.42
CA TRP A 344 -29.32 31.44 0.11
C TRP A 344 -29.41 32.38 1.33
N GLN A 345 -28.45 33.30 1.50
CA GLN A 345 -28.68 34.53 2.27
C GLN A 345 -29.50 35.59 1.49
N GLY A 346 -30.00 35.29 0.27
CA GLY A 346 -30.68 36.27 -0.57
C GLY A 346 -31.87 35.79 -1.42
N ALA A 347 -32.32 34.54 -1.34
CA ALA A 347 -33.49 34.10 -2.10
C ALA A 347 -34.32 33.14 -1.26
N LYS A 348 -35.62 33.41 -1.10
CA LYS A 348 -36.63 32.43 -0.69
C LYS A 348 -37.28 31.93 -1.97
N ASN A 349 -37.22 30.63 -2.26
CA ASN A 349 -38.15 29.84 -3.08
C ASN A 349 -37.62 28.41 -3.27
N GLU A 350 -37.96 27.54 -2.33
CA GLU A 350 -37.69 26.10 -2.35
C GLU A 350 -38.39 25.40 -3.52
N THR A 351 -37.84 25.47 -4.74
CA THR A 351 -38.23 24.55 -5.83
C THR A 351 -37.23 24.67 -6.98
N ALA A 352 -36.36 23.66 -7.12
CA ALA A 352 -35.65 23.21 -8.34
C ALA A 352 -34.20 22.77 -8.04
N LEU A 353 -34.02 21.71 -7.25
CA LEU A 353 -32.85 20.85 -7.39
C LEU A 353 -33.26 19.64 -8.24
N GLY A 354 -33.37 19.88 -9.55
CA GLY A 354 -33.45 18.80 -10.52
C GLY A 354 -32.23 17.90 -10.34
N ARG A 355 -32.45 16.57 -10.29
CA ARG A 355 -31.37 15.58 -10.26
C ARG A 355 -30.57 15.73 -11.56
N ALA A 356 -29.48 16.49 -11.54
CA ALA A 356 -28.44 16.30 -12.53
C ALA A 356 -28.01 14.83 -12.45
N PRO A 357 -27.92 14.08 -13.57
CA PRO A 357 -27.34 12.75 -13.54
C PRO A 357 -25.91 12.91 -13.01
N TYR A 358 -25.64 12.36 -11.82
CA TYR A 358 -24.29 12.39 -11.29
C TYR A 358 -23.40 11.60 -12.23
N ASP A 359 -22.29 12.20 -12.67
CA ASP A 359 -21.23 11.47 -13.35
C ASP A 359 -20.86 10.22 -12.53
N PRO A 360 -20.56 9.09 -13.20
CA PRO A 360 -20.21 7.85 -12.52
C PRO A 360 -19.11 8.11 -11.49
N ILE A 361 -19.26 7.51 -10.30
CA ILE A 361 -18.23 7.60 -9.27
C ILE A 361 -17.15 6.61 -9.64
N LEU A 362 -15.95 7.14 -9.90
CA LEU A 362 -14.77 6.38 -10.25
C LEU A 362 -13.84 6.28 -9.03
N GLU A 363 -12.87 5.37 -9.12
CA GLU A 363 -11.75 5.31 -8.18
C GLU A 363 -10.81 6.49 -8.46
N VAL A 364 -10.85 7.51 -7.59
CA VAL A 364 -10.03 8.71 -7.72
C VAL A 364 -9.14 8.86 -6.48
N SER A 365 -7.84 8.97 -6.73
CA SER A 365 -6.81 9.18 -5.72
C SER A 365 -5.97 10.42 -6.04
N GLU A 366 -5.42 11.06 -5.01
CA GLU A 366 -4.38 12.08 -5.15
C GLU A 366 -3.06 11.52 -4.64
N LEU A 367 -1.97 11.82 -5.35
CA LEU A 367 -0.62 11.44 -4.97
C LEU A 367 0.27 12.68 -4.94
N ARG A 368 1.04 12.83 -3.85
CA ARG A 368 2.02 13.90 -3.67
C ARG A 368 3.36 13.34 -3.24
N LEU A 369 4.45 13.85 -3.81
CA LEU A 369 5.79 13.58 -3.30
C LEU A 369 6.07 14.45 -2.07
N LEU A 370 6.61 13.84 -1.02
CA LEU A 370 6.97 14.53 0.22
C LEU A 370 8.46 14.94 0.26
N GLY A 371 9.21 14.66 -0.80
CA GLY A 371 10.64 14.89 -0.91
C GLY A 371 11.15 14.60 -2.31
N PRO A 372 12.40 14.10 -2.46
CA PRO A 372 12.97 13.81 -3.77
C PRO A 372 12.20 12.70 -4.52
N PRO A 373 12.48 12.50 -5.82
CA PRO A 373 11.87 11.44 -6.60
C PRO A 373 11.90 10.08 -5.89
N ALA A 374 10.75 9.41 -5.84
CA ALA A 374 10.59 8.15 -5.12
C ALA A 374 11.02 6.97 -5.98
N LEU A 375 11.80 6.04 -5.42
CA LEU A 375 12.25 4.86 -6.14
C LEU A 375 11.14 3.79 -6.19
N ILE A 376 10.68 3.46 -7.39
CA ILE A 376 9.76 2.35 -7.67
C ILE A 376 10.58 1.08 -7.90
N LEU A 377 10.42 0.11 -7.01
CA LEU A 377 11.04 -1.22 -7.05
C LEU A 377 10.38 -2.11 -8.11
N PRO A 378 11.04 -3.23 -8.49
CA PRO A 378 10.55 -4.08 -9.57
C PRO A 378 9.18 -4.73 -9.34
N ASN A 379 8.81 -4.89 -8.08
CA ASN A 379 7.53 -5.45 -7.64
C ASN A 379 6.38 -4.43 -7.66
N GLY A 380 6.64 -3.15 -8.00
CA GLY A 380 5.62 -2.09 -8.03
C GLY A 380 5.46 -1.35 -6.71
N TYR A 381 6.40 -1.48 -5.77
CA TYR A 381 6.36 -0.78 -4.48
C TYR A 381 7.42 0.30 -4.41
N LEU A 382 7.23 1.25 -3.50
CA LEU A 382 8.24 2.26 -3.22
C LEU A 382 9.31 1.71 -2.29
N ALA A 383 10.57 1.99 -2.58
CA ALA A 383 11.68 1.65 -1.67
C ALA A 383 11.54 2.37 -0.31
N ASN A 384 10.98 3.58 -0.32
CA ASN A 384 10.57 4.30 0.88
C ASN A 384 9.10 4.71 0.73
N PRO A 385 8.14 4.01 1.36
CA PRO A 385 6.72 4.37 1.26
C PRO A 385 6.40 5.73 1.89
N LEU A 386 7.26 6.27 2.78
CA LEU A 386 7.08 7.58 3.39
C LEU A 386 7.44 8.74 2.44
N SER A 387 7.97 8.45 1.25
CA SER A 387 8.28 9.50 0.26
C SER A 387 7.04 10.06 -0.43
N VAL A 388 5.86 9.46 -0.23
CA VAL A 388 4.61 9.90 -0.84
C VAL A 388 3.49 10.06 0.18
N LYS A 389 2.57 10.98 -0.12
CA LYS A 389 1.26 11.08 0.52
C LYS A 389 0.20 10.65 -0.47
N VAL A 390 -0.73 9.81 -0.02
CA VAL A 390 -1.91 9.39 -0.77
C VAL A 390 -3.18 9.89 -0.11
N ASP A 391 -4.15 10.30 -0.93
CA ASP A 391 -5.52 10.64 -0.52
C ASP A 391 -6.52 9.99 -1.50
N GLY A 392 -7.82 10.01 -1.15
CA GLY A 392 -8.88 9.46 -2.00
C GLY A 392 -9.04 7.94 -1.87
N TYR A 393 -9.20 7.23 -2.99
CA TYR A 393 -9.52 5.80 -2.98
C TYR A 393 -8.41 4.97 -2.31
N TRP A 394 -7.14 5.23 -2.60
CA TRP A 394 -6.02 4.53 -1.96
C TRP A 394 -5.91 4.75 -0.45
N SER A 395 -6.51 5.82 0.08
CA SER A 395 -6.60 6.04 1.53
C SER A 395 -7.83 5.40 2.16
N PHE A 396 -8.85 5.07 1.35
CA PHE A 396 -9.99 4.24 1.74
C PHE A 396 -9.60 2.77 1.86
N GLU A 397 -8.76 2.27 0.94
CA GLU A 397 -8.14 0.95 1.03
C GLU A 397 -7.25 0.84 2.29
N LYS A 398 -7.32 -0.29 2.97
CA LYS A 398 -6.62 -0.61 4.24
C LYS A 398 -6.16 -2.08 4.19
N VAL A 399 -6.05 -2.73 5.36
CA VAL A 399 -5.60 -4.13 5.46
C VAL A 399 -6.55 -5.11 4.75
N GLY A 400 -7.82 -4.75 4.56
CA GLY A 400 -8.79 -5.57 3.81
C GLY A 400 -8.39 -5.85 2.36
N GLU A 401 -7.60 -4.95 1.77
CA GLU A 401 -7.17 -4.94 0.38
C GLU A 401 -5.72 -5.39 0.22
N ASN A 402 -5.00 -5.57 1.32
CA ASN A 402 -3.57 -5.88 1.29
C ASN A 402 -3.30 -7.21 0.57
N LEU A 403 -2.39 -7.12 -0.40
CA LEU A 403 -1.83 -8.22 -1.15
C LEU A 403 -0.32 -8.28 -0.89
N PRO A 404 0.27 -9.49 -0.92
CA PRO A 404 1.70 -9.64 -0.74
C PRO A 404 2.46 -9.10 -1.97
N LEU A 405 3.72 -8.64 -1.80
CA LEU A 405 4.50 -8.00 -2.87
C LEU A 405 4.77 -8.93 -4.05
N ASP A 406 4.76 -10.24 -3.80
CA ASP A 406 4.92 -11.29 -4.81
C ASP A 406 3.61 -11.60 -5.57
N TYR A 407 2.49 -10.96 -5.22
CA TYR A 407 1.28 -11.02 -6.03
C TYR A 407 1.39 -10.09 -7.25
N ALA A 408 1.48 -10.70 -8.43
CA ALA A 408 1.59 -10.00 -9.71
C ALA A 408 0.71 -10.68 -10.77
N PRO A 409 -0.59 -10.35 -10.84
CA PRO A 409 -1.46 -10.90 -11.86
C PRO A 409 -1.19 -10.23 -13.22
N ASN A 410 -1.38 -10.97 -14.31
CA ASN A 410 -1.48 -10.36 -15.62
C ASN A 410 -2.91 -9.82 -15.78
N LEU A 411 -3.06 -8.49 -15.90
CA LEU A 411 -4.36 -7.85 -16.09
C LEU A 411 -4.72 -7.70 -17.58
N VAL A 412 -3.71 -7.60 -18.45
CA VAL A 412 -3.87 -7.61 -19.91
C VAL A 412 -4.15 -9.03 -20.40
N LYS A 413 -5.25 -9.22 -21.11
CA LYS A 413 -5.64 -10.47 -21.79
C LYS A 413 -5.25 -10.47 -23.25
#